data_AF-A0A4Q6BWM4-F1
#
_entry.id   AF-A0A4Q6BWM4-F1
#
_cell.length_a   1.000
_cell.length_b   1.000
_cell.length_c   1.000
_cell.angle_alpha   90.00
_cell.angle_beta   90.00
_cell.angle_gamma   90.00
#
_symmetry.space_group_name_H-M   'P 1'
#
loop_
_entity.id
_entity.type
_entity.pdbx_description
1 polymer ?
#
loop_
_entity_poly.entity_id
_entity_poly.type
_entity_poly.pdbx_seq_one_letter_code
_entity_poly.pdbx_strand_id
1 'polypeptide(L)'
;MSAKNWLVLLGAMSLGFVVPACASTDSGDGSGDESQGGVDGDTDCKVDSDYGCAQATQDEVRETIAGPAVKTTNAEAWKATNSWAGKTAEAGIAWEANSGLSWEEKYHKWVASLELVRGRTTETISIKTPQGRTLHAPVLECADQGIFFRFVFSAWYQLPFYMTGWVNGQTVYFGHFGVVNKSGDAVSGFPLYKTRYTNYENTWRAGQAWPKDQALRGRTAGYPDGHEGVLVDGREMAAGSTFGTYLDELFLNKAAGHLLSIVVAYYGSANLADGANTYQIKGKAVQGGDVLVERWQKDGIGHTMVVIKDELN
;
A
#
# COMPACT_ATOMS: atom_id res chain seq x y z
N MET A 1 -37.64 -24.70 -47.03
CA MET A 1 -36.19 -24.42 -47.09
C MET A 1 -35.94 -23.09 -46.38
N SER A 2 -35.07 -23.14 -45.35
CA SER A 2 -34.41 -22.09 -44.56
C SER A 2 -34.85 -20.62 -44.71
N ALA A 3 -35.35 -20.04 -43.61
CA ALA A 3 -35.18 -18.61 -43.29
C ALA A 3 -34.82 -18.49 -41.81
N LYS A 4 -33.56 -18.12 -41.54
CA LYS A 4 -33.00 -17.90 -40.20
C LYS A 4 -33.33 -16.47 -39.73
N ASN A 5 -33.74 -16.38 -38.48
CA ASN A 5 -33.86 -15.16 -37.68
C ASN A 5 -32.56 -14.34 -37.69
N TRP A 6 -32.68 -13.04 -37.89
CA TRP A 6 -31.70 -12.04 -37.44
C TRP A 6 -32.36 -11.21 -36.35
N LEU A 7 -31.92 -11.44 -35.12
CA LEU A 7 -32.17 -10.57 -33.97
C LEU A 7 -30.97 -9.62 -33.90
N VAL A 8 -31.20 -8.32 -34.09
CA VAL A 8 -30.20 -7.27 -33.85
C VAL A 8 -30.19 -6.99 -32.36
N LEU A 9 -29.13 -7.41 -31.65
CA LEU A 9 -28.79 -6.87 -30.35
C LEU A 9 -27.69 -5.81 -30.55
N LEU A 10 -28.07 -4.55 -30.36
CA LEU A 10 -27.16 -3.45 -30.09
C LEU A 10 -26.58 -3.67 -28.68
N GLY A 11 -25.41 -4.29 -28.60
CA GLY A 11 -24.59 -4.31 -27.40
C GLY A 11 -23.76 -3.02 -27.34
N ALA A 12 -24.12 -2.10 -26.45
CA ALA A 12 -23.25 -1.01 -26.06
C ALA A 12 -21.99 -1.60 -25.39
N MET A 13 -20.82 -1.39 -26.00
CA MET A 13 -19.54 -1.58 -25.34
C MET A 13 -19.36 -0.47 -24.30
N SER A 14 -19.44 -0.81 -23.03
CA SER A 14 -18.99 0.05 -21.93
C SER A 14 -17.48 -0.11 -21.76
N LEU A 15 -16.73 0.98 -21.92
CA LEU A 15 -15.32 1.06 -21.57
C LEU A 15 -15.20 1.05 -20.04
N GLY A 16 -14.49 0.06 -19.48
CA GLY A 16 -14.00 0.13 -18.11
C GLY A 16 -12.85 1.13 -18.01
N PHE A 17 -12.85 1.97 -16.96
CA PHE A 17 -11.75 2.86 -16.66
C PHE A 17 -10.67 2.10 -15.86
N VAL A 18 -9.60 1.71 -16.53
CA VAL A 18 -8.31 1.46 -15.88
C VAL A 18 -7.63 2.82 -15.77
N VAL A 19 -7.24 3.24 -14.57
CA VAL A 19 -6.55 4.53 -14.38
C VAL A 19 -5.05 4.29 -14.47
N PRO A 20 -4.37 4.69 -15.55
CA PRO A 20 -2.92 4.87 -15.52
C PRO A 20 -2.64 6.14 -14.71
N ALA A 21 -2.35 5.99 -13.42
CA ALA A 21 -1.83 7.10 -12.62
C ALA A 21 -0.38 7.47 -13.00
N CYS A 22 0.25 6.69 -13.88
CA CYS A 22 1.55 6.99 -14.48
C CYS A 22 1.34 7.58 -15.88
N ALA A 23 1.11 8.89 -15.96
CA ALA A 23 1.31 9.61 -17.21
C ALA A 23 2.81 9.87 -17.35
N SER A 24 3.53 9.05 -18.11
CA SER A 24 4.82 9.46 -18.64
C SER A 24 4.60 10.71 -19.48
N THR A 25 5.19 11.83 -19.08
CA THR A 25 5.24 13.04 -19.91
C THR A 25 6.19 12.77 -21.08
N ASP A 26 5.68 12.15 -22.12
CA ASP A 26 6.41 12.02 -23.37
C ASP A 26 6.06 13.23 -24.24
N SER A 27 6.95 14.22 -24.24
CA SER A 27 6.90 15.34 -25.17
C SER A 27 8.30 15.68 -25.68
N GLY A 28 8.66 15.06 -26.82
CA GLY A 28 9.35 15.76 -27.90
C GLY A 28 10.71 15.20 -28.35
N ASP A 29 10.67 14.53 -29.50
CA ASP A 29 11.57 14.60 -30.66
C ASP A 29 13.10 14.53 -30.51
N GLY A 30 13.68 13.52 -31.17
CA GLY A 30 14.83 13.74 -32.05
C GLY A 30 16.07 12.87 -31.80
N SER A 31 16.11 11.73 -32.51
CA SER A 31 17.33 11.12 -33.09
C SER A 31 18.60 11.05 -32.22
N GLY A 32 18.88 9.87 -31.67
CA GLY A 32 20.19 9.55 -31.11
C GLY A 32 20.31 8.10 -30.66
N ASP A 33 20.89 7.28 -31.53
CA ASP A 33 21.61 6.03 -31.26
C ASP A 33 20.92 4.96 -30.37
N GLU A 34 20.37 3.94 -31.03
CA GLU A 34 20.04 2.64 -30.45
C GLU A 34 21.33 1.88 -30.09
N SER A 35 22.04 2.32 -29.05
CA SER A 35 22.98 1.45 -28.35
C SER A 35 22.29 0.87 -27.13
N GLN A 36 22.16 -0.45 -27.14
CA GLN A 36 21.74 -1.33 -26.06
C GLN A 36 22.31 -0.88 -24.69
N GLY A 37 21.56 -0.03 -23.99
CA GLY A 37 21.74 0.28 -22.58
C GLY A 37 20.77 -0.58 -21.81
N GLY A 38 21.23 -1.72 -21.31
CA GLY A 38 20.50 -2.45 -20.29
C GLY A 38 20.20 -1.47 -19.16
N VAL A 39 18.92 -1.25 -18.90
CA VAL A 39 18.49 -0.58 -17.67
C VAL A 39 18.84 -1.56 -16.56
N ASP A 40 20.05 -1.41 -16.02
CA ASP A 40 20.44 -2.04 -14.77
C ASP A 40 19.32 -1.78 -13.76
N GLY A 41 18.82 -2.85 -13.17
CA GLY A 41 17.67 -2.85 -12.27
C GLY A 41 17.91 -1.88 -11.12
N ASP A 42 17.39 -0.67 -11.27
CA ASP A 42 17.77 0.47 -10.45
C ASP A 42 17.17 0.31 -9.05
N THR A 43 17.88 -0.45 -8.24
CA THR A 43 17.81 -0.49 -6.78
C THR A 43 18.38 0.80 -6.20
N ASP A 44 18.07 1.98 -6.76
CA ASP A 44 18.48 3.29 -6.22
C ASP A 44 17.65 3.66 -4.98
N CYS A 45 17.55 2.70 -4.05
CA CYS A 45 17.28 2.99 -2.67
C CYS A 45 18.53 3.72 -2.14
N LYS A 46 18.59 5.03 -2.36
CA LYS A 46 19.69 5.86 -1.85
C LYS A 46 19.78 5.70 -0.34
N VAL A 47 21.03 5.52 0.08
CA VAL A 47 21.54 5.06 1.36
C VAL A 47 21.35 6.08 2.49
N ASP A 48 20.16 6.66 2.62
CA ASP A 48 19.80 7.54 3.74
C ASP A 48 18.99 6.80 4.82
N SER A 49 18.68 5.51 4.62
CA SER A 49 18.17 4.67 5.71
C SER A 49 19.35 3.95 6.39
N ASP A 50 19.52 4.17 7.70
CA ASP A 50 20.49 3.49 8.58
C ASP A 50 20.36 1.95 8.61
N TYR A 51 19.53 1.36 7.74
CA TYR A 51 18.94 0.05 7.88
C TYR A 51 19.20 -0.88 6.66
N GLY A 52 19.82 -0.39 5.57
CA GLY A 52 20.13 -1.17 4.35
C GLY A 52 18.94 -1.33 3.38
N CYS A 53 19.14 -1.91 2.20
CA CYS A 53 18.08 -2.09 1.19
C CYS A 53 17.58 -3.54 1.20
N ALA A 54 16.25 -3.77 1.17
CA ALA A 54 15.75 -5.11 0.86
C ALA A 54 16.00 -5.43 -0.61
N GLN A 55 16.56 -6.60 -0.85
CA GLN A 55 16.74 -7.10 -2.20
C GLN A 55 15.42 -7.74 -2.67
N ALA A 56 15.06 -7.49 -3.94
CA ALA A 56 14.08 -8.32 -4.61
C ALA A 56 14.56 -9.78 -4.58
N THR A 57 13.63 -10.70 -4.43
CA THR A 57 13.88 -12.12 -4.63
C THR A 57 14.45 -12.35 -6.02
N GLN A 58 15.33 -13.34 -6.15
CA GLN A 58 15.50 -14.01 -7.44
C GLN A 58 14.16 -14.64 -7.77
N ASP A 59 13.61 -14.37 -8.96
CA ASP A 59 12.28 -14.70 -9.52
C ASP A 59 11.80 -16.17 -9.31
N GLU A 60 11.72 -16.63 -8.07
CA GLU A 60 10.98 -17.83 -7.69
C GLU A 60 9.66 -17.36 -7.11
N VAL A 61 8.60 -17.47 -7.92
CA VAL A 61 7.22 -17.53 -7.43
C VAL A 61 7.12 -18.74 -6.50
N ARG A 62 7.50 -18.57 -5.23
CA ARG A 62 7.33 -19.58 -4.21
C ARG A 62 5.88 -19.51 -3.76
N GLU A 63 5.05 -20.40 -4.32
CA GLU A 63 3.60 -20.46 -4.06
C GLU A 63 3.23 -20.51 -2.55
N THR A 64 4.16 -20.85 -1.66
CA THR A 64 3.93 -20.72 -0.22
C THR A 64 5.24 -20.67 0.55
N ILE A 65 5.62 -19.49 1.05
CA ILE A 65 6.61 -19.39 2.12
C ILE A 65 5.83 -19.35 3.43
N ALA A 66 6.08 -20.33 4.31
CA ALA A 66 5.57 -20.23 5.67
C ALA A 66 6.09 -18.93 6.30
N GLY A 67 5.18 -18.12 6.87
CA GLY A 67 5.52 -16.88 7.55
C GLY A 67 6.47 -17.10 8.74
N PRO A 68 6.91 -16.01 9.40
CA PRO A 68 7.82 -16.12 10.52
C PRO A 68 7.15 -16.87 11.68
N ALA A 69 7.97 -17.50 12.53
CA ALA A 69 7.47 -18.08 13.77
C ALA A 69 6.79 -16.99 14.63
N VAL A 70 5.62 -17.30 15.18
CA VAL A 70 4.86 -16.36 16.01
C VAL A 70 5.55 -16.23 17.37
N LYS A 71 6.01 -15.01 17.69
CA LYS A 71 6.66 -14.70 18.96
C LYS A 71 6.21 -13.33 19.46
N THR A 72 5.93 -13.25 20.76
CA THR A 72 5.70 -11.95 21.41
C THR A 72 7.03 -11.25 21.61
N THR A 73 7.21 -10.09 20.99
CA THR A 73 8.43 -9.29 21.12
C THR A 73 8.09 -7.80 21.26
N ASN A 74 9.07 -6.98 21.66
CA ASN A 74 8.94 -5.52 21.65
C ASN A 74 9.08 -4.92 20.24
N ALA A 75 9.33 -5.73 19.21
CA ALA A 75 9.31 -5.26 17.82
C ALA A 75 7.87 -4.99 17.32
N GLU A 76 6.84 -5.53 17.99
CA GLU A 76 5.44 -5.36 17.60
C GLU A 76 5.05 -3.88 17.38
N ALA A 77 4.56 -3.56 16.17
CA ALA A 77 4.03 -2.24 15.82
C ALA A 77 2.54 -2.11 16.16
N TRP A 78 1.78 -3.18 16.01
CA TRP A 78 0.46 -3.33 16.60
C TRP A 78 0.14 -4.79 16.89
N LYS A 79 -0.69 -5.02 17.91
CA LYS A 79 -1.20 -6.34 18.20
C LYS A 79 -2.31 -6.67 17.22
N ALA A 80 -2.16 -7.77 16.47
CA ALA A 80 -3.26 -8.31 15.68
C ALA A 80 -4.30 -8.94 16.61
N THR A 81 -5.54 -8.44 16.56
CA THR A 81 -6.68 -8.92 17.37
C THR A 81 -7.83 -9.43 16.50
N ASN A 82 -7.82 -9.09 15.22
CA ASN A 82 -8.75 -9.56 14.20
C ASN A 82 -8.07 -10.55 13.24
N SER A 83 -8.87 -11.19 12.39
CA SER A 83 -8.40 -12.03 11.28
C SER A 83 -9.12 -11.66 10.00
N TRP A 84 -8.48 -11.82 8.84
CA TRP A 84 -9.05 -11.46 7.54
C TRP A 84 -10.40 -12.16 7.24
N ALA A 85 -10.52 -13.43 7.62
CA ALA A 85 -11.76 -14.19 7.49
C ALA A 85 -12.79 -13.89 8.61
N GLY A 86 -12.37 -13.19 9.66
CA GLY A 86 -13.22 -12.83 10.79
C GLY A 86 -14.29 -11.81 10.42
N LYS A 87 -15.40 -11.82 11.16
CA LYS A 87 -16.55 -10.92 10.98
C LYS A 87 -16.80 -10.17 12.28
N THR A 88 -17.19 -8.90 12.16
CA THR A 88 -17.52 -8.07 13.31
C THR A 88 -18.74 -7.19 13.01
N ALA A 89 -19.47 -6.82 14.07
CA ALA A 89 -20.75 -6.13 13.97
C ALA A 89 -20.62 -4.60 13.85
N GLU A 90 -19.45 -4.03 14.10
CA GLU A 90 -19.24 -2.59 14.12
C GLU A 90 -19.31 -2.00 12.70
N ALA A 91 -19.94 -0.83 12.60
CA ALA A 91 -19.86 0.00 11.42
C ALA A 91 -18.41 0.47 11.19
N GLY A 92 -18.08 0.81 9.95
CA GLY A 92 -16.77 1.33 9.58
C GLY A 92 -16.87 2.38 8.51
N ILE A 93 -15.76 2.61 7.80
CA ILE A 93 -15.64 3.71 6.83
C ILE A 93 -16.62 3.51 5.65
N ALA A 94 -16.74 2.27 5.16
CA ALA A 94 -17.50 1.94 3.94
C ALA A 94 -18.61 0.91 4.16
N TRP A 95 -18.94 0.59 5.41
CA TRP A 95 -19.96 -0.42 5.73
C TRP A 95 -20.77 -0.06 6.97
N GLU A 96 -22.03 -0.47 6.93
CA GLU A 96 -22.97 -0.35 8.05
C GLU A 96 -22.67 -1.38 9.15
N ALA A 97 -23.22 -1.12 10.34
CA ALA A 97 -23.20 -2.09 11.43
C ALA A 97 -23.91 -3.40 11.02
N ASN A 98 -23.44 -4.52 11.53
CA ASN A 98 -23.96 -5.87 11.26
C ASN A 98 -23.97 -6.25 9.76
N SER A 99 -23.04 -5.72 8.97
CA SER A 99 -22.96 -5.97 7.53
C SER A 99 -22.79 -7.45 7.15
N GLY A 100 -22.38 -8.31 8.08
CA GLY A 100 -22.10 -9.73 7.82
C GLY A 100 -20.83 -9.96 6.99
N LEU A 101 -20.09 -8.91 6.67
CA LEU A 101 -18.86 -8.94 5.89
C LEU A 101 -17.67 -9.41 6.74
N SER A 102 -16.81 -10.20 6.12
CA SER A 102 -15.45 -10.46 6.60
C SER A 102 -14.57 -9.23 6.48
N TRP A 103 -13.42 -9.23 7.16
CA TRP A 103 -12.45 -8.14 7.03
C TRP A 103 -11.86 -8.03 5.62
N GLU A 104 -11.75 -9.13 4.88
CA GLU A 104 -11.37 -9.12 3.46
C GLU A 104 -12.41 -8.37 2.60
N GLU A 105 -13.68 -8.71 2.74
CA GLU A 105 -14.77 -8.02 2.01
C GLU A 105 -14.90 -6.55 2.44
N LYS A 106 -14.64 -6.23 3.71
CA LYS A 106 -14.60 -4.84 4.20
C LYS A 106 -13.45 -4.05 3.59
N TYR A 107 -12.27 -4.66 3.41
CA TYR A 107 -11.13 -4.04 2.72
C TYR A 107 -11.49 -3.73 1.26
N HIS A 108 -12.03 -4.71 0.53
CA HIS A 108 -12.42 -4.50 -0.86
C HIS A 108 -13.46 -3.37 -0.99
N LYS A 109 -14.45 -3.36 -0.10
CA LYS A 109 -15.47 -2.31 -0.06
C LYS A 109 -14.90 -0.93 0.29
N TRP A 110 -13.89 -0.87 1.17
CA TRP A 110 -13.21 0.38 1.51
C TRP A 110 -12.41 0.91 0.32
N VAL A 111 -11.59 0.08 -0.34
CA VAL A 111 -10.84 0.49 -1.53
C VAL A 111 -11.79 0.96 -2.63
N ALA A 112 -12.89 0.24 -2.86
CA ALA A 112 -13.91 0.64 -3.84
C ALA A 112 -14.69 1.92 -3.49
N SER A 113 -14.62 2.38 -2.23
CA SER A 113 -15.23 3.63 -1.79
C SER A 113 -14.30 4.84 -1.92
N LEU A 114 -13.04 4.63 -2.27
CA LEU A 114 -12.07 5.71 -2.41
C LEU A 114 -12.45 6.64 -3.57
N GLU A 115 -12.46 7.94 -3.30
CA GLU A 115 -12.83 8.96 -4.29
C GLU A 115 -11.59 9.56 -4.95
N LEU A 116 -11.60 9.63 -6.28
CA LEU A 116 -10.66 10.44 -7.02
C LEU A 116 -11.04 11.91 -6.85
N VAL A 117 -10.08 12.70 -6.40
CA VAL A 117 -10.19 14.14 -6.18
C VAL A 117 -9.09 14.86 -6.94
N ARG A 118 -9.34 16.13 -7.26
CA ARG A 118 -8.33 16.96 -7.91
C ARG A 118 -7.18 17.22 -6.93
N GLY A 119 -5.99 16.74 -7.26
CA GLY A 119 -4.74 17.18 -6.65
C GLY A 119 -4.24 18.47 -7.29
N ARG A 120 -3.03 18.91 -6.91
CA ARG A 120 -2.46 20.17 -7.42
C ARG A 120 -2.11 20.10 -8.91
N THR A 121 -1.51 19.00 -9.34
CA THR A 121 -1.03 18.78 -10.71
C THR A 121 -1.75 17.62 -11.41
N THR A 122 -2.14 16.59 -10.66
CA THR A 122 -2.84 15.39 -11.15
C THR A 122 -4.05 15.07 -10.27
N GLU A 123 -4.84 14.06 -10.62
CA GLU A 123 -5.80 13.46 -9.69
C GLU A 123 -5.07 12.75 -8.55
N THR A 124 -5.69 12.72 -7.37
CA THR A 124 -5.25 11.96 -6.19
C THR A 124 -6.46 11.32 -5.51
N ILE A 125 -6.25 10.54 -4.46
CA ILE A 125 -7.30 9.80 -3.77
C ILE A 125 -7.63 10.49 -2.44
N SER A 126 -8.91 10.66 -2.14
CA SER A 126 -9.37 11.10 -0.82
C SER A 126 -9.55 9.89 0.11
N ILE A 127 -8.87 9.91 1.26
CA ILE A 127 -8.89 8.87 2.27
C ILE A 127 -9.55 9.41 3.54
N LYS A 128 -10.58 8.70 4.01
CA LYS A 128 -11.21 8.96 5.30
C LYS A 128 -10.67 8.02 6.36
N THR A 129 -10.19 8.55 7.48
CA THR A 129 -9.74 7.72 8.62
C THR A 129 -10.95 7.21 9.42
N PRO A 130 -10.80 6.12 10.20
CA PRO A 130 -11.87 5.64 11.08
C PRO A 130 -12.30 6.69 12.12
N GLN A 131 -11.43 7.65 12.44
CA GLN A 131 -11.70 8.76 13.35
C GLN A 131 -12.38 9.96 12.67
N GLY A 132 -12.63 9.88 11.36
CA GLY A 132 -13.40 10.87 10.60
C GLY A 132 -12.57 11.98 9.95
N ARG A 133 -11.23 11.90 9.96
CA ARG A 133 -10.38 12.84 9.23
C ARG A 133 -10.39 12.54 7.75
N THR A 134 -10.21 13.57 6.93
CA THR A 134 -10.13 13.41 5.46
C THR A 134 -8.77 13.87 4.99
N LEU A 135 -8.04 13.02 4.28
CA LEU A 135 -6.70 13.31 3.78
C LEU A 135 -6.64 12.97 2.29
N HIS A 136 -6.13 13.89 1.48
CA HIS A 136 -5.74 13.54 0.12
C HIS A 136 -4.46 12.73 0.19
N ALA A 137 -4.37 11.64 -0.57
CA ALA A 137 -3.17 10.82 -0.62
C ALA A 137 -2.00 11.65 -1.17
N PRO A 138 -0.77 11.41 -0.68
CA PRO A 138 0.43 11.86 -1.36
C PRO A 138 0.54 11.17 -2.72
N VAL A 139 1.48 11.63 -3.55
CA VAL A 139 1.86 10.87 -4.74
C VAL A 139 2.39 9.52 -4.25
N LEU A 140 1.71 8.44 -4.65
CA LEU A 140 2.09 7.05 -4.36
C LEU A 140 2.33 6.38 -5.70
N GLU A 141 3.57 5.97 -5.97
CA GLU A 141 3.93 5.35 -7.23
C GLU A 141 3.58 3.86 -7.26
N CYS A 142 3.01 3.39 -8.37
CA CYS A 142 2.83 1.97 -8.70
C CYS A 142 2.48 1.06 -7.49
N ALA A 143 3.46 0.32 -6.99
CA ALA A 143 3.33 -0.69 -5.94
C ALA A 143 3.04 -0.11 -4.57
N ASP A 144 3.46 1.14 -4.33
CA ASP A 144 3.26 1.82 -3.07
C ASP A 144 1.79 1.92 -2.76
N GLN A 145 0.93 2.11 -3.76
CA GLN A 145 -0.52 2.17 -3.55
C GLN A 145 -1.05 0.87 -2.95
N GLY A 146 -0.70 -0.29 -3.52
CA GLY A 146 -1.19 -1.58 -3.05
C GLY A 146 -0.70 -1.90 -1.65
N ILE A 147 0.60 -1.68 -1.41
CA ILE A 147 1.24 -1.84 -0.11
C ILE A 147 0.60 -0.90 0.93
N PHE A 148 0.47 0.37 0.57
CA PHE A 148 -0.09 1.42 1.42
C PHE A 148 -1.52 1.10 1.82
N PHE A 149 -2.41 0.80 0.89
CA PHE A 149 -3.81 0.53 1.23
C PHE A 149 -3.94 -0.70 2.13
N ARG A 150 -3.27 -1.81 1.79
CA ARG A 150 -3.35 -3.02 2.60
C ARG A 150 -2.76 -2.79 3.99
N PHE A 151 -1.64 -2.10 4.09
CA PHE A 151 -1.01 -1.77 5.37
C PHE A 151 -1.91 -0.88 6.23
N VAL A 152 -2.40 0.23 5.67
CA VAL A 152 -3.22 1.23 6.38
C VAL A 152 -4.48 0.60 6.94
N PHE A 153 -5.20 -0.17 6.12
CA PHE A 153 -6.38 -0.89 6.58
C PHE A 153 -6.06 -1.88 7.69
N SER A 154 -4.95 -2.61 7.54
CA SER A 154 -4.53 -3.60 8.53
C SER A 154 -4.21 -2.98 9.88
N ALA A 155 -3.50 -1.86 9.87
CA ALA A 155 -3.13 -1.14 11.07
C ALA A 155 -4.35 -0.56 11.80
N TRP A 156 -5.27 0.08 11.07
CA TRP A 156 -6.50 0.65 11.66
C TRP A 156 -7.42 -0.39 12.30
N TYR A 157 -7.48 -1.58 11.72
CA TYR A 157 -8.39 -2.63 12.16
C TYR A 157 -7.70 -3.79 12.86
N GLN A 158 -6.44 -3.62 13.27
CA GLN A 158 -5.66 -4.60 14.04
C GLN A 158 -5.65 -5.99 13.38
N LEU A 159 -5.48 -6.02 12.05
CA LEU A 159 -5.38 -7.24 11.26
C LEU A 159 -3.93 -7.71 11.14
N PRO A 160 -3.69 -9.01 10.94
CA PRO A 160 -2.37 -9.52 10.63
C PRO A 160 -1.95 -9.04 9.24
N PHE A 161 -0.77 -8.43 9.16
CA PHE A 161 -0.12 -8.03 7.92
C PHE A 161 1.36 -8.38 8.01
N TYR A 162 1.95 -8.82 6.91
CA TYR A 162 3.38 -8.78 6.71
C TYR A 162 3.74 -8.83 5.22
N MET A 163 4.94 -8.37 4.90
CA MET A 163 5.64 -8.62 3.64
C MET A 163 6.97 -9.32 3.92
N THR A 164 7.38 -10.14 2.98
CA THR A 164 8.63 -10.91 2.98
C THR A 164 9.65 -10.22 2.09
N GLY A 165 10.84 -9.96 2.63
CA GLY A 165 11.97 -9.37 1.94
C GLY A 165 13.29 -10.09 2.28
N TRP A 166 14.38 -9.64 1.68
CA TRP A 166 15.72 -10.19 1.92
C TRP A 166 16.70 -9.10 2.30
N VAL A 167 17.42 -9.29 3.40
CA VAL A 167 18.50 -8.39 3.85
C VAL A 167 19.74 -9.24 4.07
N ASN A 168 20.84 -8.90 3.40
CA ASN A 168 22.12 -9.62 3.49
C ASN A 168 21.96 -11.15 3.25
N GLY A 169 21.15 -11.54 2.27
CA GLY A 169 20.89 -12.95 1.95
C GLY A 169 19.98 -13.70 2.94
N GLN A 170 19.45 -13.03 3.96
CA GLN A 170 18.54 -13.61 4.94
C GLN A 170 17.10 -13.14 4.70
N THR A 171 16.15 -14.07 4.78
CA THR A 171 14.72 -13.73 4.74
C THR A 171 14.33 -12.96 6.00
N VAL A 172 13.70 -11.81 5.78
CA VAL A 172 13.18 -10.91 6.80
C VAL A 172 11.71 -10.62 6.52
N TYR A 173 10.95 -10.34 7.57
CA TYR A 173 9.52 -10.11 7.49
C TYR A 173 9.18 -8.78 8.14
N PHE A 174 8.44 -7.94 7.43
CA PHE A 174 8.04 -6.61 7.88
C PHE A 174 6.53 -6.62 8.05
N GLY A 175 6.01 -6.41 9.25
CA GLY A 175 4.58 -6.53 9.47
C GLY A 175 4.13 -6.02 10.82
N HIS A 176 2.91 -6.38 11.21
CA HIS A 176 2.32 -5.97 12.50
C HIS A 176 3.20 -6.29 13.72
N PHE A 177 4.00 -7.35 13.64
CA PHE A 177 5.00 -7.76 14.64
C PHE A 177 6.33 -6.98 14.58
N GLY A 178 6.44 -5.96 13.74
CA GLY A 178 7.69 -5.23 13.46
C GLY A 178 8.51 -5.86 12.35
N VAL A 179 9.83 -5.79 12.49
CA VAL A 179 10.78 -6.43 11.55
C VAL A 179 11.46 -7.61 12.24
N VAL A 180 11.19 -8.82 11.75
CA VAL A 180 11.65 -10.07 12.36
C VAL A 180 12.29 -11.00 11.33
N ASN A 181 13.13 -11.91 11.81
CA ASN A 181 13.65 -13.01 11.00
C ASN A 181 12.66 -14.20 10.98
N LYS A 182 13.03 -15.28 10.30
CA LYS A 182 12.21 -16.51 10.21
C LYS A 182 11.88 -17.14 11.57
N SER A 183 12.74 -17.00 12.57
CA SER A 183 12.52 -17.48 13.93
C SER A 183 11.61 -16.57 14.77
N GLY A 184 11.13 -15.47 14.20
CA GLY A 184 10.31 -14.47 14.91
C GLY A 184 11.13 -13.55 15.82
N ASP A 185 12.45 -13.56 15.73
CA ASP A 185 13.32 -12.68 16.50
C ASP A 185 13.46 -11.33 15.80
N ALA A 186 13.47 -10.25 16.57
CA ALA A 186 13.67 -8.90 16.06
C ALA A 186 15.00 -8.79 15.30
N VAL A 187 14.96 -8.22 14.10
CA VAL A 187 16.17 -7.99 13.31
C VAL A 187 16.91 -6.78 13.86
N SER A 188 18.22 -6.95 14.13
CA SER A 188 19.07 -5.86 14.59
C SER A 188 19.07 -4.70 13.59
N GLY A 189 19.15 -3.47 14.11
CA GLY A 189 19.03 -2.24 13.32
C GLY A 189 17.60 -1.70 13.31
N PHE A 190 16.56 -2.54 13.29
CA PHE A 190 15.18 -2.04 13.23
C PHE A 190 14.64 -1.59 14.60
N PRO A 191 13.70 -0.62 14.64
CA PRO A 191 13.08 -0.18 15.88
C PRO A 191 12.35 -1.29 16.66
N LEU A 192 12.41 -1.19 17.99
CA LEU A 192 11.48 -1.89 18.87
C LEU A 192 10.22 -1.03 19.04
N TYR A 193 9.28 -1.20 18.11
CA TYR A 193 8.15 -0.28 17.90
C TYR A 193 7.27 -0.12 19.14
N LYS A 194 6.98 -1.21 19.85
CA LYS A 194 6.12 -1.25 21.04
C LYS A 194 6.55 -0.30 22.16
N THR A 195 7.86 -0.12 22.29
CA THR A 195 8.46 0.69 23.36
C THR A 195 8.96 2.04 22.88
N ARG A 196 9.24 2.18 21.59
CA ARG A 196 9.84 3.40 21.03
C ARG A 196 8.82 4.45 20.62
N TYR A 197 7.63 4.04 20.21
CA TYR A 197 6.63 4.94 19.63
C TYR A 197 5.31 4.87 20.39
N THR A 198 4.62 6.01 20.46
CA THR A 198 3.37 6.11 21.21
C THR A 198 2.19 5.65 20.37
N ASN A 199 1.33 4.82 20.96
CA ASN A 199 0.01 4.53 20.40
C ASN A 199 -1.07 5.37 21.10
N TYR A 200 -1.71 6.26 20.35
CA TYR A 200 -2.77 7.15 20.86
C TYR A 200 -4.20 6.61 20.66
N GLU A 201 -4.39 5.44 20.04
CA GLU A 201 -5.72 4.89 19.71
C GLU A 201 -6.65 4.78 20.94
N ASN A 202 -6.08 4.45 22.10
CA ASN A 202 -6.84 4.28 23.34
C ASN A 202 -6.96 5.55 24.20
N THR A 203 -6.18 6.60 23.89
CA THR A 203 -6.12 7.83 24.71
C THR A 203 -6.70 9.05 24.02
N TRP A 204 -6.64 9.13 22.69
CA TRP A 204 -7.26 10.21 21.92
C TRP A 204 -8.78 10.09 21.88
N ARG A 205 -9.48 11.22 21.85
CA ARG A 205 -10.95 11.31 21.75
C ARG A 205 -11.35 12.39 20.74
N ALA A 206 -12.51 12.20 20.09
CA ALA A 206 -13.06 13.18 19.16
C ALA A 206 -13.16 14.58 19.81
N GLY A 207 -12.78 15.61 19.06
CA GLY A 207 -12.70 17.00 19.53
C GLY A 207 -11.37 17.38 20.17
N GLN A 208 -10.49 16.43 20.53
CA GLN A 208 -9.13 16.74 20.94
C GLN A 208 -8.25 17.06 19.74
N ALA A 209 -7.21 17.88 19.98
CA ALA A 209 -6.16 18.10 18.98
C ALA A 209 -5.53 16.77 18.57
N TRP A 210 -5.23 16.62 17.28
CA TRP A 210 -4.55 15.42 16.78
C TRP A 210 -3.14 15.33 17.36
N PRO A 211 -2.73 14.18 17.92
CA PRO A 211 -1.40 14.02 18.48
C PRO A 211 -0.34 14.04 17.37
N LYS A 212 0.79 14.71 17.64
CA LYS A 212 1.88 14.88 16.68
C LYS A 212 3.15 14.18 17.14
N ASP A 213 3.81 13.47 16.24
CA ASP A 213 5.14 12.89 16.43
C ASP A 213 6.14 13.59 15.50
N GLN A 214 7.00 14.47 16.05
CA GLN A 214 7.97 15.23 15.26
C GLN A 214 9.01 14.34 14.58
N ALA A 215 9.36 13.20 15.17
CA ALA A 215 10.30 12.27 14.56
C ALA A 215 9.67 11.57 13.35
N LEU A 216 8.38 11.23 13.42
CA LEU A 216 7.63 10.71 12.27
C LEU A 216 7.51 11.79 11.18
N ARG A 217 7.15 13.02 11.56
CA ARG A 217 6.99 14.14 10.63
C ARG A 217 8.27 14.50 9.88
N GLY A 218 9.44 14.09 10.35
CA GLY A 218 10.72 14.27 9.66
C GLY A 218 11.08 13.15 8.69
N ARG A 219 10.30 12.07 8.60
CA ARG A 219 10.59 10.92 7.71
C ARG A 219 10.19 11.23 6.27
N THR A 220 11.04 10.88 5.32
CA THR A 220 10.73 10.86 3.88
C THR A 220 10.45 9.43 3.44
N ALA A 221 9.72 9.26 2.34
CA ALA A 221 9.64 7.98 1.63
C ALA A 221 10.45 8.17 0.34
N GLY A 222 11.65 7.59 0.26
CA GLY A 222 12.46 7.62 -0.96
C GLY A 222 12.75 9.02 -1.52
N TYR A 223 12.75 9.11 -2.86
CA TYR A 223 12.90 10.36 -3.62
C TYR A 223 11.85 11.38 -3.17
N PRO A 224 12.10 12.70 -3.23
CA PRO A 224 11.12 13.70 -2.79
C PRO A 224 9.91 13.77 -3.74
N ASP A 225 9.04 12.78 -3.65
CA ASP A 225 7.73 12.81 -4.24
C ASP A 225 6.94 13.85 -3.44
N GLY A 226 6.68 14.98 -4.11
CA GLY A 226 6.20 16.18 -3.45
C GLY A 226 4.92 15.94 -2.67
N HIS A 227 4.87 16.47 -1.44
CA HIS A 227 3.64 16.66 -0.65
C HIS A 227 2.76 17.80 -1.20
N GLU A 228 3.10 18.33 -2.36
CA GLU A 228 2.48 19.49 -2.95
C GLU A 228 1.03 19.20 -3.36
N GLY A 229 0.08 19.93 -2.79
CA GLY A 229 -1.34 19.70 -3.03
C GLY A 229 -1.99 18.66 -2.13
N VAL A 230 -1.24 18.07 -1.19
CA VAL A 230 -1.83 17.19 -0.17
C VAL A 230 -2.67 18.04 0.79
N LEU A 231 -3.97 17.75 0.84
CA LEU A 231 -4.91 18.36 1.76
C LEU A 231 -5.17 17.46 2.96
N VAL A 232 -5.23 18.05 4.15
CA VAL A 232 -5.68 17.42 5.39
C VAL A 232 -6.83 18.25 5.94
N ASP A 233 -8.01 17.64 6.03
CA ASP A 233 -9.26 18.29 6.42
C ASP A 233 -9.52 19.57 5.60
N GLY A 234 -9.27 19.49 4.29
CA GLY A 234 -9.43 20.59 3.33
C GLY A 234 -8.36 21.68 3.38
N ARG A 235 -7.28 21.49 4.15
CA ARG A 235 -6.17 22.46 4.28
C ARG A 235 -4.89 21.90 3.70
N GLU A 236 -4.19 22.71 2.93
CA GLU A 236 -2.86 22.33 2.44
C GLU A 236 -1.90 22.08 3.61
N MET A 237 -1.09 21.03 3.47
CA MET A 237 0.03 20.81 4.36
C MET A 237 1.05 21.96 4.24
N ALA A 238 1.74 22.25 5.33
CA ALA A 238 2.75 23.31 5.34
C ALA A 238 3.85 23.01 4.31
N ALA A 239 4.41 24.06 3.71
CA ALA A 239 5.58 23.93 2.83
C ALA A 239 6.72 23.19 3.56
N GLY A 240 7.40 22.28 2.85
CA GLY A 240 8.43 21.40 3.42
C GLY A 240 7.90 20.25 4.29
N SER A 241 6.59 19.98 4.30
CA SER A 241 6.08 18.74 4.90
C SER A 241 6.65 17.52 4.20
N THR A 242 6.83 16.41 4.90
CA THR A 242 7.31 15.16 4.29
C THR A 242 6.20 14.12 4.22
N PHE A 243 6.45 12.99 3.57
CA PHE A 243 5.59 11.81 3.64
C PHE A 243 5.27 11.41 5.09
N GLY A 244 6.27 11.46 5.97
CA GLY A 244 6.09 11.22 7.40
C GLY A 244 5.14 12.21 8.08
N THR A 245 5.05 13.45 7.59
CA THR A 245 4.03 14.39 8.07
C THR A 245 2.63 13.93 7.70
N TYR A 246 2.44 13.39 6.50
CA TYR A 246 1.17 12.79 6.10
C TYR A 246 0.84 11.57 6.96
N LEU A 247 1.80 10.68 7.22
CA LEU A 247 1.61 9.52 8.11
C LEU A 247 1.26 9.90 9.54
N ASP A 248 1.84 11.00 10.05
CA ASP A 248 1.50 11.55 11.37
C ASP A 248 0.05 11.99 11.44
N GLU A 249 -0.52 12.54 10.36
CA GLU A 249 -1.93 12.93 10.29
C GLU A 249 -2.86 11.72 10.04
N LEU A 250 -2.35 10.64 9.44
CA LEU A 250 -3.10 9.42 9.10
C LEU A 250 -3.29 8.45 10.28
N PHE A 251 -2.28 8.32 11.15
CA PHE A 251 -2.28 7.33 12.23
C PHE A 251 -2.29 7.95 13.64
N LEU A 252 -3.18 7.42 14.49
CA LEU A 252 -3.06 7.55 15.95
C LEU A 252 -2.01 6.61 16.53
N ASN A 253 -1.84 5.41 15.97
CA ASN A 253 -0.74 4.54 16.32
C ASN A 253 0.54 4.97 15.59
N LYS A 254 1.41 5.75 16.23
CA LYS A 254 2.61 6.28 15.58
C LYS A 254 3.61 5.18 15.22
N ALA A 255 3.60 4.05 15.92
CA ALA A 255 4.39 2.88 15.54
C ALA A 255 4.05 2.38 14.12
N ALA A 256 2.76 2.37 13.76
CA ALA A 256 2.32 1.99 12.42
C ALA A 256 2.82 2.98 11.35
N GLY A 257 2.80 4.28 11.64
CA GLY A 257 3.35 5.30 10.75
C GLY A 257 4.86 5.15 10.52
N HIS A 258 5.65 4.96 11.59
CA HIS A 258 7.08 4.69 11.44
C HIS A 258 7.35 3.41 10.66
N LEU A 259 6.60 2.33 10.93
CA LEU A 259 6.78 1.09 10.19
C LEU A 259 6.42 1.26 8.71
N LEU A 260 5.32 1.97 8.38
CA LEU A 260 4.95 2.19 6.98
C LEU A 260 6.01 2.97 6.23
N SER A 261 6.61 4.00 6.84
CA SER A 261 7.72 4.75 6.22
C SER A 261 8.91 3.85 5.85
N ILE A 262 9.16 2.80 6.64
CA ILE A 262 10.20 1.82 6.36
C ILE A 262 9.71 0.83 5.30
N VAL A 263 8.47 0.35 5.37
CA VAL A 263 7.92 -0.60 4.39
C VAL A 263 7.96 0.01 2.97
N VAL A 264 7.48 1.23 2.76
CA VAL A 264 7.51 1.84 1.41
C VAL A 264 8.94 2.17 0.94
N ALA A 265 9.89 2.35 1.86
CA ALA A 265 11.29 2.54 1.48
C ALA A 265 12.01 1.22 1.10
N TYR A 266 11.49 0.08 1.55
CA TYR A 266 12.12 -1.24 1.37
C TYR A 266 11.49 -2.09 0.27
N TYR A 267 10.21 -1.85 -0.02
CA TYR A 267 9.42 -2.69 -0.90
C TYR A 267 8.96 -1.87 -2.09
N GLY A 268 9.27 -2.34 -3.30
CA GLY A 268 8.76 -1.78 -4.55
C GLY A 268 7.99 -2.82 -5.38
N SER A 269 7.77 -2.50 -6.66
CA SER A 269 7.01 -3.35 -7.60
C SER A 269 7.52 -4.77 -7.69
N ALA A 270 8.84 -4.98 -7.70
CA ALA A 270 9.42 -6.32 -7.75
C ALA A 270 9.06 -7.14 -6.50
N ASN A 271 9.10 -6.52 -5.31
CA ASN A 271 8.75 -7.22 -4.08
C ASN A 271 7.25 -7.47 -3.97
N LEU A 272 6.41 -6.53 -4.41
CA LEU A 272 4.95 -6.73 -4.43
C LEU A 272 4.56 -7.87 -5.39
N ALA A 273 5.19 -7.91 -6.57
CA ALA A 273 4.96 -8.94 -7.58
C ALA A 273 5.52 -10.33 -7.22
N ASP A 274 6.25 -10.44 -6.11
CA ASP A 274 6.80 -11.71 -5.63
C ASP A 274 5.72 -12.63 -5.05
N GLY A 275 5.81 -13.93 -5.34
CA GLY A 275 4.84 -14.94 -4.89
C GLY A 275 4.80 -15.15 -3.36
N ALA A 276 5.78 -14.65 -2.62
CA ALA A 276 5.75 -14.63 -1.16
C ALA A 276 4.89 -13.48 -0.60
N ASN A 277 4.56 -12.47 -1.42
CA ASN A 277 3.82 -11.27 -1.03
C ASN A 277 2.45 -11.16 -1.71
N THR A 278 2.29 -11.77 -2.88
CA THR A 278 1.01 -11.83 -3.60
C THR A 278 0.68 -13.25 -4.04
N TYR A 279 -0.61 -13.51 -4.28
CA TYR A 279 -1.09 -14.78 -4.82
C TYR A 279 -1.93 -14.53 -6.07
N GLN A 280 -1.96 -15.51 -6.96
CA GLN A 280 -2.67 -15.39 -8.23
C GLN A 280 -4.17 -15.67 -8.03
N ILE A 281 -5.00 -14.80 -8.59
CA ILE A 281 -6.46 -14.98 -8.66
C ILE A 281 -6.90 -15.21 -10.11
N LYS A 282 -8.09 -15.77 -10.29
CA LYS A 282 -8.69 -15.88 -11.63
C LYS A 282 -9.22 -14.51 -12.04
N GLY A 283 -9.03 -14.11 -13.31
CA GLY A 283 -9.44 -12.78 -13.79
C GLY A 283 -10.92 -12.43 -13.53
N LYS A 284 -11.83 -13.41 -13.55
CA LYS A 284 -13.25 -13.21 -13.22
C LYS A 284 -13.57 -13.04 -11.73
N ALA A 285 -12.55 -13.07 -10.87
CA ALA A 285 -12.65 -12.92 -9.43
C ALA A 285 -11.96 -11.64 -8.93
N VAL A 286 -11.53 -10.77 -9.86
CA VAL A 286 -10.91 -9.47 -9.55
C VAL A 286 -11.93 -8.58 -8.83
N GLN A 287 -11.49 -7.90 -7.79
CA GLN A 287 -12.27 -6.97 -6.96
C GLN A 287 -11.47 -5.73 -6.63
N GLY A 288 -12.14 -4.68 -6.15
CA GLY A 288 -11.47 -3.47 -5.64
C GLY A 288 -10.50 -3.84 -4.51
N GLY A 289 -9.25 -3.38 -4.54
CA GLY A 289 -8.18 -3.75 -3.60
C GLY A 289 -7.24 -4.82 -4.12
N ASP A 290 -7.56 -5.50 -5.22
CA ASP A 290 -6.61 -6.39 -5.88
C ASP A 290 -5.52 -5.59 -6.61
N VAL A 291 -4.36 -6.23 -6.81
CA VAL A 291 -3.23 -5.67 -7.55
C VAL A 291 -3.10 -6.37 -8.89
N LEU A 292 -3.16 -5.61 -9.97
CA LEU A 292 -2.76 -6.06 -11.29
C LEU A 292 -1.24 -5.92 -11.41
N VAL A 293 -0.58 -7.01 -11.79
CA VAL A 293 0.85 -7.04 -12.04
C VAL A 293 1.06 -7.23 -13.54
N GLU A 294 1.59 -6.21 -14.20
CA GLU A 294 1.99 -6.27 -15.60
C GLU A 294 3.48 -6.52 -15.68
N ARG A 295 3.92 -7.68 -16.20
CA ARG A 295 5.35 -7.96 -16.42
C ARG A 295 5.68 -7.79 -17.90
N TRP A 296 6.58 -6.86 -18.23
CA TRP A 296 7.01 -6.61 -19.62
C TRP A 296 8.13 -7.54 -20.10
N GLN A 297 8.81 -8.21 -19.18
CA GLN A 297 9.90 -9.14 -19.46
C GLN A 297 9.89 -10.29 -18.46
N LYS A 298 10.54 -11.39 -18.82
CA LYS A 298 10.63 -12.60 -17.98
C LYS A 298 11.34 -12.30 -16.66
N ASP A 299 12.43 -11.55 -16.73
CA ASP A 299 13.26 -11.12 -15.61
C ASP A 299 13.28 -9.58 -15.64
N GLY A 300 12.53 -8.91 -14.76
CA GLY A 300 12.58 -7.45 -14.64
C GLY A 300 11.29 -6.75 -14.19
N ILE A 301 11.40 -5.42 -14.08
CA ILE A 301 10.40 -4.55 -13.47
C ILE A 301 9.15 -4.49 -14.36
N GLY A 302 8.04 -4.87 -13.76
CA GLY A 302 6.70 -4.66 -14.29
C GLY A 302 6.03 -3.41 -13.73
N HIS A 303 4.85 -3.08 -14.22
CA HIS A 303 3.98 -2.08 -13.61
C HIS A 303 2.98 -2.76 -12.66
N THR A 304 2.60 -2.07 -11.58
CA THR A 304 1.54 -2.55 -10.69
C THR A 304 0.47 -1.49 -10.53
N MET A 305 -0.79 -1.92 -10.58
CA MET A 305 -1.96 -1.05 -10.45
C MET A 305 -2.91 -1.65 -9.41
N VAL A 306 -3.46 -0.81 -8.54
CA VAL A 306 -4.53 -1.20 -7.64
C VAL A 306 -5.86 -1.05 -8.38
N VAL A 307 -6.68 -2.09 -8.34
CA VAL A 307 -8.07 -2.02 -8.81
C VAL A 307 -8.86 -1.22 -7.78
N ILE A 308 -9.37 -0.05 -8.13
CA ILE A 308 -10.22 0.74 -7.21
C ILE A 308 -11.67 0.28 -7.35
N LYS A 309 -12.22 0.30 -8.56
CA LYS A 309 -13.61 -0.05 -8.83
C LYS A 309 -13.69 -1.17 -9.84
N ASP A 310 -14.44 -2.22 -9.50
CA ASP A 310 -14.88 -3.22 -10.45
C ASP A 310 -16.31 -2.84 -10.90
N GLU A 311 -16.45 -2.35 -12.13
CA GLU A 311 -17.77 -2.09 -12.75
C GLU A 311 -18.24 -3.27 -13.62
N LEU A 312 -17.61 -4.45 -13.50
CA LEU A 312 -17.94 -5.61 -14.34
C LEU A 312 -19.18 -6.42 -13.87
N ASN A 313 -19.93 -5.94 -12.87
CA ASN A 313 -21.19 -6.56 -12.42
C ASN A 313 -22.33 -5.55 -12.25
#